data_AF-A0AAN6UZV4-F1
#
_entry.id   AF-A0AAN6UZV4-F1
#
_cell.length_a   1.000
_cell.length_b   1.000
_cell.length_c   1.000
_cell.angle_alpha   90.00
_cell.angle_beta   90.00
_cell.angle_gamma   90.00
#
_symmetry.space_group_name_H-M   'P 1'
#
loop_
_entity.id
_entity.type
_entity.pdbx_description
1 polymer ?
#
loop_
_entity_poly.entity_id
_entity_poly.type
_entity_poly.pdbx_seq_one_letter_code
_entity_poly.pdbx_strand_id
1 'polypeptide(L)'
;MTAVWDPDRVLNVRGRGIYQNGIQCNGANGGYGPRCGWTKGRRLDEAPDVRRAEALLHSLAARPPTNISMDTLEELAWLCLCRDHHQDQMRLIAQKWDRLVRSAAAKYVPPAPVPVPAPAPAPAPGPTPTPAWAPLVPASATSPATVPAPVVTFDSLQWKSADWQSVLVPLTSSTAQVKSPSTTTPAKTPSPPPTQPAIQTAEKPRHERIQHANAPTKPTTRARSPSRERTNSELQAALVKLSALQIQNTELRDQEQRLKVLEKEYADFKQSTTTELAGAQVKIVTLEKENKNFREEADRLQALEAEYSQSSQESNDALVWSQDQLSTLQTQHTDLSEEHETLAAEYAALKEQAAAQAEEHEKALRSQAEAVEIERAEALAKAERVYTEKALALADLQSEYHGLQNRAALTTISLQAQTAAVLKLQAEYDTLQSEHTSLKSKYAALRSGYTGLEGRHLALEASHAGCLAETHMQAANMILLQDQIAALSHSEAQLRAEAQQRDVTLQDTRDKLGYALRLADEVVSVSFAAAGRRNTKFQGRASRLVKKAGARTVGKVKDLGRSKGRTNKESRGVVAVNEKVRDGSSTGSNPDLHGRQTSPVRTTANVGVLPARSKRSVLGGVQGWLKKLGPRS
;
A
#
# COMPACT_ATOMS: atom_id res chain seq x y z
N MET A 1 12.28 -44.60 14.19
CA MET A 1 11.33 -43.49 14.39
C MET A 1 11.11 -42.81 13.05
N THR A 2 9.92 -42.90 12.47
CA THR A 2 9.57 -42.13 11.26
C THR A 2 9.43 -40.66 11.64
N ALA A 3 10.17 -39.78 10.96
CA ALA A 3 10.08 -38.35 11.20
C ALA A 3 8.83 -37.81 10.49
N VAL A 4 7.73 -37.67 11.25
CA VAL A 4 6.52 -36.99 10.77
C VAL A 4 6.89 -35.56 10.37
N TRP A 5 6.52 -35.16 9.16
CA TRP A 5 6.73 -33.81 8.66
C TRP A 5 5.82 -32.82 9.41
N ASP A 6 6.44 -31.97 10.22
CA ASP A 6 5.79 -30.93 11.04
C ASP A 6 6.53 -29.61 10.77
N PRO A 7 6.03 -28.76 9.85
CA PRO A 7 6.71 -27.50 9.51
C PRO A 7 6.79 -26.54 10.70
N ASP A 8 5.81 -26.55 11.62
CA ASP A 8 5.82 -25.69 12.80
C ASP A 8 7.03 -26.01 13.71
N ARG A 9 7.31 -27.29 13.92
CA ARG A 9 8.47 -27.75 14.71
C ARG A 9 9.79 -27.64 13.94
N VAL A 10 9.83 -27.99 12.66
CA VAL A 10 11.06 -28.00 11.86
C VAL A 10 11.53 -26.57 11.56
N LEU A 11 10.63 -25.70 11.10
CA LEU A 11 10.91 -24.29 10.83
C LEU A 11 10.95 -23.45 12.11
N ASN A 12 10.42 -23.99 13.21
CA ASN A 12 10.47 -23.41 14.56
C ASN A 12 9.74 -22.06 14.58
N VAL A 13 8.53 -22.00 14.02
CA VAL A 13 7.75 -20.76 13.84
C VAL A 13 6.90 -20.42 15.06
N ARG A 14 6.29 -21.42 15.69
CA ARG A 14 5.63 -21.27 17.00
C ARG A 14 6.66 -21.34 18.12
N GLY A 15 6.58 -20.40 19.07
CA GLY A 15 7.46 -20.38 20.23
C GLY A 15 7.13 -21.49 21.24
N ARG A 16 8.14 -22.11 21.87
CA ARG A 16 7.94 -23.12 22.94
C ARG A 16 7.57 -22.50 24.31
N GLY A 17 7.07 -21.27 24.31
CA GLY A 17 6.81 -20.48 25.52
C GLY A 17 5.34 -20.47 25.93
N ILE A 18 5.04 -19.61 26.91
CA ILE A 18 3.68 -19.42 27.49
C ILE A 18 2.66 -18.93 26.45
N TYR A 19 3.12 -18.37 25.31
CA TYR A 19 2.30 -17.84 24.23
C TYR A 19 2.10 -18.87 23.09
N GLN A 20 1.33 -19.94 23.35
CA GLN A 20 1.11 -21.04 22.39
C GLN A 20 0.40 -20.61 21.09
N ASN A 21 -0.30 -19.48 21.10
CA ASN A 21 -1.19 -19.03 20.01
C ASN A 21 -0.56 -17.92 19.13
N GLY A 22 0.75 -17.70 19.22
CA GLY A 22 1.43 -16.59 18.52
C GLY A 22 2.64 -17.03 17.70
N ILE A 23 2.89 -16.31 16.61
CA ILE A 23 4.05 -16.53 15.74
C ILE A 23 5.25 -15.78 16.31
N GLN A 24 6.31 -16.51 16.66
CA GLN A 24 7.52 -15.91 17.22
C GLN A 24 8.44 -15.42 16.11
N CYS A 25 8.91 -14.17 16.24
CA CYS A 25 9.82 -13.60 15.26
C CYS A 25 11.18 -14.33 15.28
N ASN A 26 11.55 -14.89 14.12
CA ASN A 26 12.79 -15.67 13.93
C ASN A 26 14.01 -14.83 13.53
N GLY A 27 13.88 -13.51 13.53
CA GLY A 27 15.00 -12.60 13.34
C GLY A 27 16.03 -12.71 14.46
N ALA A 28 17.30 -12.54 14.08
CA ALA A 28 18.41 -12.55 15.03
C ALA A 28 18.61 -11.12 15.59
N ASN A 29 18.27 -10.95 16.87
CA ASN A 29 18.57 -9.72 17.60
C ASN A 29 20.03 -9.76 18.08
N GLY A 30 20.88 -8.90 17.53
CA GLY A 30 22.34 -8.85 17.77
C GLY A 30 22.79 -8.41 19.18
N GLY A 31 22.00 -8.69 20.23
CA GLY A 31 22.32 -8.34 21.61
C GLY A 31 21.40 -8.94 22.69
N TYR A 32 20.31 -9.64 22.34
CA TYR A 32 19.30 -10.11 23.31
C TYR A 32 19.02 -11.63 23.27
N GLY A 33 19.96 -12.41 22.73
CA GLY A 33 19.84 -13.87 22.59
C GLY A 33 19.35 -14.32 21.21
N PRO A 34 19.15 -15.64 21.00
CA PRO A 34 19.09 -16.24 19.66
C PRO A 34 17.81 -15.96 18.87
N ARG A 35 16.84 -15.21 19.42
CA ARG A 35 15.52 -14.97 18.82
C ARG A 35 15.01 -13.59 19.21
N CYS A 36 14.35 -12.90 18.29
CA CYS A 36 13.61 -11.69 18.61
C CYS A 36 12.48 -12.01 19.61
N GLY A 37 12.35 -11.20 20.67
CA GLY A 37 11.32 -11.37 21.71
C GLY A 37 9.91 -10.96 21.27
N TRP A 38 9.75 -10.55 20.01
CA TRP A 38 8.49 -10.10 19.45
C TRP A 38 7.64 -11.29 18.97
N THR A 39 6.35 -11.25 19.28
CA THR A 39 5.37 -12.27 18.87
C THR A 39 4.25 -11.56 18.11
N LYS A 40 4.08 -11.88 16.82
CA LYS A 40 2.98 -11.32 16.03
C LYS A 40 1.64 -11.83 16.54
N GLY A 41 0.63 -10.98 16.45
CA GLY A 41 -0.73 -11.24 16.91
C GLY A 41 -1.02 -10.69 18.30
N ARG A 42 -0.10 -9.92 18.90
CA ARG A 42 -0.39 -9.18 20.14
C ARG A 42 -1.16 -7.88 19.84
N ARG A 43 -1.00 -7.32 18.63
CA ARG A 43 -1.81 -6.19 18.15
C ARG A 43 -2.89 -6.63 17.16
N LEU A 44 -4.01 -5.91 17.12
CA LEU A 44 -5.16 -6.22 16.27
C LEU A 44 -4.85 -6.10 14.76
N ASP A 45 -3.95 -5.20 14.38
CA ASP A 45 -3.46 -4.99 13.02
C ASP A 45 -2.52 -6.10 12.52
N GLU A 46 -1.96 -6.92 13.41
CA GLU A 46 -1.11 -8.07 13.08
C GLU A 46 -1.89 -9.38 12.85
N ALA A 47 -3.18 -9.42 13.23
CA ALA A 47 -4.03 -10.60 13.09
C ALA A 47 -4.23 -11.13 11.65
N PRO A 48 -4.18 -10.32 10.57
CA PRO A 48 -4.16 -10.81 9.19
C PRO A 48 -2.88 -11.59 8.87
N ASP A 49 -1.71 -11.07 9.25
CA ASP A 49 -0.41 -11.71 9.01
C ASP A 49 -0.32 -13.07 9.69
N VAL A 50 -0.78 -13.17 10.94
CA VAL A 50 -0.81 -14.43 11.70
C VAL A 50 -1.69 -15.45 11.00
N ARG A 51 -2.93 -15.11 10.65
CA ARG A 51 -3.84 -16.03 9.95
C ARG A 51 -3.30 -16.49 8.60
N ARG A 52 -2.64 -15.61 7.83
CA ARG A 52 -2.01 -15.96 6.54
C ARG A 52 -0.83 -16.91 6.73
N ALA A 53 0.02 -16.68 7.73
CA ALA A 53 1.11 -17.59 8.04
C ALA A 53 0.63 -18.94 8.58
N GLU A 54 -0.42 -18.98 9.41
CA GLU A 54 -1.03 -20.23 9.85
C GLU A 54 -1.64 -21.02 8.68
N ALA A 55 -2.29 -20.35 7.72
CA ALA A 55 -2.79 -21.00 6.50
C ALA A 55 -1.65 -21.56 5.63
N LEU A 56 -0.54 -20.83 5.48
CA LEU A 56 0.66 -21.34 4.80
C LEU A 56 1.26 -22.54 5.54
N LEU A 57 1.38 -22.52 6.86
CA LEU A 57 1.90 -23.64 7.66
C LEU A 57 1.05 -24.90 7.51
N HIS A 58 -0.29 -24.78 7.51
CA HIS A 58 -1.19 -25.90 7.18
C HIS A 58 -0.98 -26.40 5.74
N SER A 59 -0.84 -25.48 4.78
CA SER A 59 -0.58 -25.81 3.38
C SER A 59 0.78 -26.52 3.18
N LEU A 60 1.79 -26.18 3.99
CA LEU A 60 3.09 -26.84 4.01
C LEU A 60 3.02 -28.22 4.68
N ALA A 61 2.20 -28.39 5.73
CA ALA A 61 2.02 -29.68 6.39
C ALA A 61 1.30 -30.71 5.50
N ALA A 62 0.39 -30.24 4.63
CA ALA A 62 -0.33 -31.07 3.66
C ALA A 62 0.51 -31.51 2.45
N ARG A 63 1.74 -31.02 2.30
CA ARG A 63 2.64 -31.34 1.17
C ARG A 63 3.87 -32.10 1.68
N PRO A 64 4.44 -33.03 0.90
CA PRO A 64 5.75 -33.59 1.23
C PRO A 64 6.82 -32.48 1.17
N PRO A 65 7.85 -32.52 2.03
CA PRO A 65 8.89 -31.50 2.08
C PRO A 65 9.70 -31.35 0.77
N THR A 66 9.63 -32.31 -0.14
CA THR A 66 10.20 -32.22 -1.50
C THR A 66 9.50 -31.19 -2.39
N ASN A 67 8.25 -30.82 -2.10
CA ASN A 67 7.39 -30.01 -2.97
C ASN A 67 7.21 -28.57 -2.45
N ILE A 68 8.12 -28.12 -1.57
CA ILE A 68 8.10 -26.78 -0.96
C ILE A 68 9.06 -25.88 -1.74
N SER A 69 8.55 -24.82 -2.35
CA SER A 69 9.37 -23.84 -3.09
C SER A 69 10.03 -22.84 -2.17
N MET A 70 11.14 -22.25 -2.63
CA MET A 70 11.84 -21.16 -1.94
C MET A 70 10.91 -19.94 -1.75
N ASP A 71 10.09 -19.62 -2.75
CA ASP A 71 9.15 -18.48 -2.69
C ASP A 71 8.13 -18.64 -1.55
N THR A 72 7.66 -19.88 -1.30
CA THR A 72 6.75 -20.18 -0.18
C THR A 72 7.44 -19.96 1.18
N LEU A 73 8.75 -20.24 1.26
CA LEU A 73 9.55 -19.99 2.45
C LEU A 73 9.90 -18.50 2.62
N GLU A 74 10.08 -17.74 1.53
CA GLU A 74 10.23 -16.28 1.58
C GLU A 74 8.94 -15.59 2.03
N GLU A 75 7.77 -15.98 1.51
CA GLU A 75 6.47 -15.47 1.95
C GLU A 75 6.22 -15.76 3.44
N LEU A 76 6.46 -17.00 3.87
CA LEU A 76 6.34 -17.36 5.29
C LEU A 76 7.33 -16.58 6.15
N ALA A 77 8.57 -16.34 5.67
CA ALA A 77 9.56 -15.57 6.42
C ALA A 77 9.13 -14.11 6.57
N TRP A 78 8.64 -13.48 5.50
CA TRP A 78 8.09 -12.13 5.53
C TRP A 78 6.95 -11.98 6.54
N LEU A 79 6.04 -12.96 6.57
CA LEU A 79 4.94 -12.98 7.54
C LEU A 79 5.41 -13.24 8.97
N CYS A 80 6.48 -14.01 9.18
CA CYS A 80 7.00 -14.32 10.52
C CYS A 80 7.96 -13.24 11.09
N LEU A 81 8.43 -12.29 10.28
CA LEU A 81 9.41 -11.28 10.70
C LEU A 81 8.77 -9.99 11.20
N CYS A 82 9.43 -9.34 12.16
CA CYS A 82 9.00 -8.02 12.62
C CYS A 82 9.30 -6.95 11.57
N ARG A 83 8.25 -6.20 11.20
CA ARG A 83 8.27 -5.21 10.12
C ARG A 83 9.36 -4.16 10.30
N ASP A 84 9.60 -3.75 11.54
CA ASP A 84 10.45 -2.60 11.87
C ASP A 84 11.94 -2.93 12.08
N HIS A 85 12.34 -4.21 12.07
CA HIS A 85 13.70 -4.59 12.47
C HIS A 85 14.36 -5.74 11.70
N HIS A 86 13.57 -6.60 11.04
CA HIS A 86 14.12 -7.84 10.47
C HIS A 86 13.64 -8.19 9.06
N GLN A 87 12.91 -7.32 8.34
CA GLN A 87 12.51 -7.61 6.95
C GLN A 87 13.72 -7.86 6.03
N ASP A 88 14.83 -7.15 6.23
CA ASP A 88 16.08 -7.36 5.48
C ASP A 88 16.69 -8.76 5.70
N GLN A 89 16.29 -9.47 6.76
CA GLN A 89 16.73 -10.85 7.06
C GLN A 89 15.86 -11.92 6.39
N MET A 90 14.79 -11.55 5.65
CA MET A 90 13.82 -12.49 5.03
C MET A 90 14.51 -13.60 4.22
N ARG A 91 15.34 -13.24 3.24
CA ARG A 91 16.04 -14.21 2.39
C ARG A 91 16.99 -15.10 3.17
N LEU A 92 17.68 -14.56 4.18
CA LEU A 92 18.60 -15.33 5.03
C LEU A 92 17.86 -16.39 5.87
N ILE A 93 16.67 -16.06 6.35
CA ILE A 93 15.82 -16.99 7.11
C ILE A 93 15.21 -18.04 6.18
N ALA A 94 14.71 -17.65 5.01
CA ALA A 94 14.23 -18.60 3.99
C ALA A 94 15.34 -19.58 3.56
N GLN A 95 16.58 -19.13 3.34
CA GLN A 95 17.74 -20.00 3.04
C GLN A 95 18.15 -20.91 4.22
N LYS A 96 17.89 -20.50 5.47
CA LYS A 96 18.08 -21.34 6.65
C LYS A 96 16.99 -22.41 6.72
N TRP A 97 15.75 -22.05 6.40
CA TRP A 97 14.61 -22.96 6.35
C TRP A 97 14.71 -23.97 5.20
N ASP A 98 15.10 -23.57 3.99
CA ASP A 98 15.32 -24.47 2.85
C ASP A 98 16.28 -25.62 3.22
N ARG A 99 17.38 -25.32 3.92
CA ARG A 99 18.32 -26.35 4.44
C ARG A 99 17.66 -27.31 5.44
N LEU A 100 16.74 -26.84 6.26
CA LEU A 100 15.98 -27.68 7.20
C LEU A 100 14.92 -28.52 6.47
N VAL A 101 14.23 -27.94 5.48
CA VAL A 101 13.28 -28.64 4.60
C VAL A 101 13.99 -29.76 3.82
N ARG A 102 15.15 -29.50 3.21
CA ARG A 102 15.96 -30.54 2.52
C ARG A 102 16.43 -31.63 3.49
N SER A 103 16.83 -31.27 4.70
CA SER A 103 17.21 -32.25 5.74
C SER A 103 16.03 -33.11 6.21
N ALA A 104 14.82 -32.53 6.24
CA ALA A 104 13.59 -33.27 6.52
C ALA A 104 13.17 -34.15 5.33
N ALA A 105 13.28 -33.67 4.09
CA ALA A 105 13.01 -34.43 2.88
C ALA A 105 13.88 -35.69 2.76
N ALA A 106 15.18 -35.59 3.09
CA ALA A 106 16.08 -36.75 3.14
C ALA A 106 15.71 -37.80 4.21
N LYS A 107 14.81 -37.48 5.14
CA LYS A 107 14.32 -38.36 6.22
C LYS A 107 12.83 -38.69 6.10
N TYR A 108 12.14 -38.09 5.12
CA TYR A 108 10.71 -38.22 4.93
C TYR A 108 10.43 -39.52 4.18
N VAL A 109 9.87 -40.49 4.88
CA VAL A 109 9.26 -41.67 4.26
C VAL A 109 7.82 -41.27 3.95
N PRO A 110 7.39 -41.26 2.67
CA PRO A 110 5.99 -40.99 2.35
C PRO A 110 5.11 -42.00 3.08
N PRO A 111 3.96 -41.58 3.65
CA PRO A 111 3.02 -42.51 4.24
C PRO A 111 2.65 -43.55 3.18
N ALA A 112 2.76 -44.84 3.53
CA ALA A 112 2.37 -45.91 2.61
C ALA A 112 0.95 -45.61 2.11
N PRO A 113 0.69 -45.71 0.79
CA PRO A 113 -0.61 -45.37 0.23
C PRO A 113 -1.67 -46.18 0.99
N VAL A 114 -2.63 -45.47 1.58
CA VAL A 114 -3.73 -46.10 2.32
C VAL A 114 -4.35 -47.12 1.37
N PRO A 115 -4.47 -48.41 1.76
CA PRO A 115 -4.96 -49.44 0.86
C PRO A 115 -6.31 -48.98 0.31
N VAL A 116 -6.38 -48.86 -1.02
CA VAL A 116 -7.55 -48.35 -1.72
C VAL A 116 -8.75 -49.18 -1.26
N PRO A 117 -9.80 -48.56 -0.68
CA PRO A 117 -10.96 -49.31 -0.22
C PRO A 117 -11.51 -50.10 -1.41
N ALA A 118 -11.71 -51.40 -1.21
CA ALA A 118 -12.19 -52.29 -2.26
C ALA A 118 -13.47 -51.71 -2.87
N PRO A 119 -13.61 -51.71 -4.22
CA PRO A 119 -14.68 -51.00 -4.89
C PRO A 119 -16.04 -51.47 -4.36
N ALA A 120 -16.85 -50.52 -3.90
CA ALA A 120 -18.18 -50.81 -3.39
C ALA A 120 -19.01 -51.46 -4.51
N PRO A 121 -19.82 -52.50 -4.21
CA PRO A 121 -20.62 -53.17 -5.23
C PRO A 121 -21.56 -52.18 -5.92
N ALA A 122 -21.68 -52.32 -7.24
CA ALA A 122 -22.45 -51.40 -8.06
C ALA A 122 -23.91 -51.30 -7.58
N PRO A 123 -24.49 -50.09 -7.48
CA PRO A 123 -25.89 -49.93 -7.08
C PRO A 123 -26.81 -50.55 -8.14
N ALA A 124 -27.85 -51.24 -7.67
CA ALA A 124 -28.87 -51.83 -8.53
C ALA A 124 -29.59 -50.75 -9.37
N PRO A 125 -30.01 -51.06 -10.61
CA PRO A 125 -30.70 -50.10 -11.47
C PRO A 125 -32.00 -49.61 -10.81
N GLY A 126 -32.11 -48.29 -10.65
CA GLY A 126 -33.32 -47.65 -10.13
C GLY A 126 -34.49 -47.74 -11.12
N PRO A 127 -35.74 -47.74 -10.65
CA PRO A 127 -36.91 -47.88 -11.51
C PRO A 127 -37.10 -46.67 -12.43
N THR A 128 -37.57 -46.95 -13.64
CA THR A 128 -37.86 -45.98 -14.71
C THR A 128 -38.83 -44.88 -14.24
N PRO A 129 -38.53 -43.58 -14.45
CA PRO A 129 -39.42 -42.50 -14.04
C PRO A 129 -40.68 -42.44 -14.92
N THR A 130 -41.83 -42.30 -14.27
CA THR A 130 -43.15 -42.10 -14.90
C THR A 130 -43.29 -40.64 -15.39
N PRO A 131 -43.85 -40.38 -16.59
CA PRO A 131 -43.99 -39.02 -17.11
C PRO A 131 -45.11 -38.26 -16.36
N ALA A 132 -44.71 -37.35 -15.46
CA ALA A 132 -45.62 -36.43 -14.78
C ALA A 132 -45.84 -35.15 -15.62
N TRP A 133 -47.10 -34.72 -15.71
CA TRP A 133 -47.52 -33.60 -16.57
C TRP A 133 -47.14 -32.24 -15.99
N ALA A 134 -46.84 -31.28 -16.87
CA ALA A 134 -46.56 -29.90 -16.52
C ALA A 134 -47.82 -29.10 -16.14
N PRO A 135 -47.66 -28.05 -15.31
CA PRO A 135 -48.50 -26.85 -15.42
C PRO A 135 -47.67 -25.56 -15.59
N LEU A 136 -48.16 -24.66 -16.45
CA LEU A 136 -47.62 -23.30 -16.62
C LEU A 136 -48.11 -22.35 -15.51
N VAL A 137 -47.23 -21.52 -14.95
CA VAL A 137 -47.47 -20.09 -14.55
C VAL A 137 -46.12 -19.35 -14.34
N PRO A 138 -46.04 -17.99 -14.21
CA PRO A 138 -45.00 -17.24 -14.92
C PRO A 138 -43.99 -16.45 -14.06
N ALA A 139 -43.15 -15.70 -14.76
CA ALA A 139 -41.96 -14.94 -14.35
C ALA A 139 -42.02 -14.07 -13.08
N SER A 140 -40.87 -13.98 -12.41
CA SER A 140 -40.30 -12.73 -11.88
C SER A 140 -38.78 -12.84 -11.70
N ALA A 141 -38.09 -11.69 -11.79
CA ALA A 141 -36.64 -11.61 -11.97
C ALA A 141 -35.82 -11.57 -10.68
N THR A 142 -34.56 -12.04 -10.72
CA THR A 142 -33.38 -11.27 -10.24
C THR A 142 -32.03 -11.90 -10.63
N SER A 143 -31.10 -11.04 -11.07
CA SER A 143 -29.62 -11.09 -11.06
C SER A 143 -28.84 -12.43 -11.20
N PRO A 144 -27.93 -12.56 -12.19
CA PRO A 144 -26.87 -13.56 -12.15
C PRO A 144 -25.68 -13.10 -11.30
N ALA A 145 -25.24 -13.94 -10.36
CA ALA A 145 -23.93 -13.81 -9.72
C ALA A 145 -22.92 -14.68 -10.48
N THR A 146 -21.93 -14.06 -11.12
CA THR A 146 -20.92 -14.77 -11.91
C THR A 146 -19.97 -15.58 -11.02
N VAL A 147 -20.02 -16.91 -11.16
CA VAL A 147 -18.99 -17.83 -10.68
C VAL A 147 -18.22 -18.35 -11.90
N PRO A 148 -16.88 -18.19 -11.97
CA PRO A 148 -16.11 -18.69 -13.10
C PRO A 148 -15.98 -20.21 -13.04
N ALA A 149 -16.46 -20.90 -14.08
CA ALA A 149 -16.18 -22.32 -14.29
C ALA A 149 -14.74 -22.51 -14.81
N PRO A 150 -14.06 -23.62 -14.47
CA PRO A 150 -12.72 -23.90 -14.97
C PRO A 150 -12.75 -24.19 -16.48
N VAL A 151 -11.99 -23.42 -17.25
CA VAL A 151 -11.75 -23.67 -18.67
C VAL A 151 -10.91 -24.93 -18.81
N VAL A 152 -11.52 -26.02 -19.28
CA VAL A 152 -10.79 -27.20 -19.75
C VAL A 152 -10.44 -26.96 -21.22
N THR A 153 -9.19 -26.61 -21.47
CA THR A 153 -8.65 -26.55 -22.83
C THR A 153 -8.53 -27.96 -23.39
N PHE A 154 -9.45 -28.34 -24.28
CA PHE A 154 -9.28 -29.51 -25.13
C PHE A 154 -8.28 -29.16 -26.24
N ASP A 155 -7.10 -29.77 -26.22
CA ASP A 155 -6.14 -29.63 -27.32
C ASP A 155 -6.71 -30.30 -28.57
N SER A 156 -6.94 -29.51 -29.62
CA SER A 156 -7.46 -29.96 -30.90
C SER A 156 -6.44 -30.83 -31.64
N LEU A 157 -6.43 -32.12 -31.33
CA LEU A 157 -5.86 -33.14 -32.20
C LEU A 157 -6.58 -33.10 -33.55
N GLN A 158 -5.93 -32.50 -34.55
CA GLN A 158 -6.41 -32.45 -35.93
C GLN A 158 -6.56 -33.86 -36.49
N TRP A 159 -7.78 -34.40 -36.43
CA TRP A 159 -8.17 -35.56 -37.23
C TRP A 159 -8.22 -35.13 -38.70
N LYS A 160 -7.13 -35.38 -39.43
CA LYS A 160 -7.10 -35.20 -40.88
C LYS A 160 -7.98 -36.27 -41.53
N SER A 161 -9.20 -35.89 -41.90
CA SER A 161 -10.20 -36.73 -42.58
C SER A 161 -9.86 -37.00 -44.06
N ALA A 162 -8.59 -37.17 -44.41
CA ALA A 162 -8.11 -37.12 -45.79
C ALA A 162 -8.26 -38.43 -46.58
N ASP A 163 -8.26 -39.60 -45.92
CA ASP A 163 -8.02 -40.88 -46.60
C ASP A 163 -9.26 -41.79 -46.79
N TRP A 164 -10.45 -41.39 -46.34
CA TRP A 164 -11.67 -42.23 -46.50
C TRP A 164 -12.40 -42.05 -47.83
N GLN A 165 -12.21 -40.92 -48.53
CA GLN A 165 -12.82 -40.69 -49.87
C GLN A 165 -12.16 -41.52 -50.99
N SER A 166 -10.98 -42.12 -50.74
CA SER A 166 -10.26 -42.92 -51.74
C SER A 166 -10.79 -44.35 -51.92
N VAL A 167 -11.69 -44.82 -51.05
CA VAL A 167 -12.18 -46.22 -51.04
C VAL A 167 -13.55 -46.36 -51.74
N LEU A 168 -14.27 -45.25 -51.96
CA LEU A 168 -15.60 -45.24 -52.59
C LEU A 168 -15.56 -44.59 -53.98
N VAL A 169 -14.96 -45.30 -54.94
CA VAL A 169 -15.14 -45.02 -56.38
C VAL A 169 -16.51 -45.57 -56.82
N PRO A 170 -17.38 -44.78 -57.47
CA PRO A 170 -18.70 -45.25 -57.86
C PRO A 170 -18.66 -46.13 -59.12
N LEU A 171 -19.12 -47.38 -58.99
CA LEU A 171 -19.56 -48.21 -60.12
C LEU A 171 -20.96 -47.77 -60.56
N THR A 172 -21.06 -46.63 -61.25
CA THR A 172 -22.32 -46.20 -61.90
C THR A 172 -22.12 -45.69 -63.32
N SER A 173 -22.68 -46.45 -64.27
CA SER A 173 -23.35 -45.94 -65.48
C SER A 173 -22.49 -45.26 -66.56
N SER A 174 -21.80 -46.07 -67.38
CA SER A 174 -21.45 -45.69 -68.75
C SER A 174 -22.66 -45.91 -69.69
N THR A 175 -23.60 -44.96 -69.70
CA THR A 175 -24.77 -44.99 -70.60
C THR A 175 -24.41 -44.49 -72.00
N ALA A 176 -23.73 -45.32 -72.79
CA ALA A 176 -23.50 -45.05 -74.20
C ALA A 176 -24.73 -45.45 -75.03
N GLN A 177 -25.27 -44.51 -75.82
CA GLN A 177 -26.41 -44.74 -76.70
C GLN A 177 -26.13 -45.87 -77.69
N VAL A 178 -27.02 -46.88 -77.75
CA VAL A 178 -27.22 -47.67 -78.97
C VAL A 178 -28.67 -47.56 -79.39
N LYS A 179 -28.83 -46.92 -80.54
CA LYS A 179 -30.08 -46.58 -81.22
C LYS A 179 -30.64 -47.81 -81.92
N SER A 180 -31.89 -48.19 -81.62
CA SER A 180 -32.61 -49.18 -82.43
C SER A 180 -32.80 -48.68 -83.86
N PRO A 181 -32.63 -49.56 -84.86
CA PRO A 181 -33.53 -49.53 -86.01
C PRO A 181 -34.18 -50.89 -86.27
N SER A 182 -35.34 -50.82 -86.91
CA SER A 182 -36.14 -51.97 -87.34
C SER A 182 -35.52 -52.73 -88.54
N THR A 183 -36.31 -53.69 -89.05
CA THR A 183 -36.46 -54.11 -90.47
C THR A 183 -35.69 -55.34 -91.03
N THR A 184 -36.48 -56.39 -91.27
CA THR A 184 -36.64 -57.20 -92.52
C THR A 184 -35.63 -58.26 -93.04
N THR A 185 -36.16 -59.50 -93.09
CA THR A 185 -36.09 -60.54 -94.18
C THR A 185 -34.80 -61.36 -94.46
N PRO A 186 -34.93 -62.56 -95.08
CA PRO A 186 -33.88 -63.59 -95.15
C PRO A 186 -33.25 -63.79 -96.54
N ALA A 187 -32.09 -64.50 -96.62
CA ALA A 187 -31.82 -65.67 -97.51
C ALA A 187 -30.31 -65.98 -97.77
N LYS A 188 -30.02 -67.28 -97.99
CA LYS A 188 -28.90 -67.90 -98.77
C LYS A 188 -27.41 -67.84 -98.30
N THR A 189 -26.85 -69.06 -98.07
CA THR A 189 -25.57 -69.69 -98.57
C THR A 189 -24.38 -68.83 -99.08
N PRO A 190 -23.09 -69.24 -98.89
CA PRO A 190 -22.55 -70.57 -99.30
C PRO A 190 -21.42 -71.22 -98.46
N SER A 191 -20.95 -72.41 -98.91
CA SER A 191 -19.77 -73.24 -98.47
C SER A 191 -18.40 -72.68 -98.98
N PRO A 192 -17.20 -73.34 -98.92
CA PRO A 192 -16.79 -74.72 -98.50
C PRO A 192 -15.48 -74.81 -97.59
N PRO A 193 -14.42 -75.63 -97.86
CA PRO A 193 -14.02 -76.93 -97.21
C PRO A 193 -12.58 -76.89 -96.53
N PRO A 194 -11.73 -77.97 -96.31
CA PRO A 194 -11.80 -79.43 -96.63
C PRO A 194 -11.13 -80.51 -95.67
N THR A 195 -11.22 -81.80 -96.09
CA THR A 195 -10.24 -82.94 -95.97
C THR A 195 -10.31 -84.04 -94.86
N GLN A 196 -10.81 -85.23 -95.28
CA GLN A 196 -10.28 -86.64 -95.26
C GLN A 196 -9.08 -87.11 -94.38
N PRO A 197 -8.94 -88.43 -94.02
CA PRO A 197 -8.55 -89.53 -94.96
C PRO A 197 -9.21 -90.94 -94.75
N ALA A 198 -8.68 -91.99 -95.40
CA ALA A 198 -9.31 -93.33 -95.62
C ALA A 198 -8.36 -94.54 -95.35
N ILE A 199 -8.86 -95.80 -95.42
CA ILE A 199 -8.23 -97.10 -95.87
C ILE A 199 -9.08 -98.33 -95.38
N GLN A 200 -9.79 -99.06 -96.26
CA GLN A 200 -9.55 -100.40 -96.89
C GLN A 200 -9.68 -101.70 -96.05
N THR A 201 -10.55 -102.62 -96.52
CA THR A 201 -10.35 -104.08 -96.83
C THR A 201 -11.76 -104.67 -97.15
N ALA A 202 -12.10 -105.17 -98.35
CA ALA A 202 -11.61 -106.32 -99.12
C ALA A 202 -12.19 -107.69 -98.67
N GLU A 203 -13.14 -108.25 -99.44
CA GLU A 203 -13.04 -109.60 -100.03
C GLU A 203 -14.18 -109.96 -101.01
N LYS A 204 -13.91 -110.95 -101.88
CA LYS A 204 -14.74 -111.46 -103.00
C LYS A 204 -14.25 -112.88 -103.34
N PRO A 205 -15.14 -113.87 -103.56
CA PRO A 205 -15.15 -114.59 -104.84
C PRO A 205 -16.57 -115.05 -105.29
N ARG A 206 -16.81 -115.75 -106.43
CA ARG A 206 -16.32 -115.67 -107.84
C ARG A 206 -16.91 -116.88 -108.62
N HIS A 207 -17.78 -116.64 -109.62
CA HIS A 207 -18.22 -117.56 -110.72
C HIS A 207 -18.73 -118.98 -110.32
N GLU A 208 -19.37 -119.83 -111.14
CA GLU A 208 -19.46 -120.07 -112.60
C GLU A 208 -20.77 -120.88 -112.86
N ARG A 209 -21.71 -120.53 -113.75
CA ARG A 209 -21.87 -120.83 -115.21
C ARG A 209 -21.92 -122.35 -115.61
N ILE A 210 -22.75 -122.67 -116.63
CA ILE A 210 -22.78 -123.90 -117.49
C ILE A 210 -23.57 -125.12 -116.91
N GLN A 211 -24.44 -125.90 -117.61
CA GLN A 211 -25.09 -125.88 -118.96
C GLN A 211 -26.20 -126.98 -119.09
N HIS A 212 -27.17 -126.80 -120.03
CA HIS A 212 -27.92 -127.82 -120.84
C HIS A 212 -28.70 -129.00 -120.16
N ALA A 213 -29.56 -129.81 -120.81
CA ALA A 213 -30.62 -129.62 -121.84
C ALA A 213 -31.42 -130.96 -122.06
N ASN A 214 -32.57 -130.89 -122.76
CA ASN A 214 -33.26 -131.95 -123.54
C ASN A 214 -34.27 -132.95 -122.90
N ALA A 215 -35.33 -133.22 -123.69
CA ALA A 215 -36.30 -134.35 -123.64
C ALA A 215 -35.97 -135.34 -124.82
N PRO A 216 -36.84 -136.15 -125.48
CA PRO A 216 -38.24 -136.60 -125.24
C PRO A 216 -38.60 -138.10 -125.62
N THR A 217 -39.89 -138.48 -125.53
CA THR A 217 -40.69 -139.46 -126.37
C THR A 217 -40.47 -141.01 -126.46
N LYS A 218 -41.56 -141.79 -126.19
CA LYS A 218 -42.34 -142.79 -127.03
C LYS A 218 -41.71 -143.52 -128.28
N PRO A 219 -42.34 -144.57 -128.92
CA PRO A 219 -43.17 -145.73 -128.49
C PRO A 219 -43.03 -147.10 -129.31
N THR A 220 -43.63 -148.23 -128.85
CA THR A 220 -44.19 -149.42 -129.65
C THR A 220 -43.25 -150.33 -130.53
N THR A 221 -43.54 -151.56 -131.07
CA THR A 221 -44.68 -152.56 -131.08
C THR A 221 -44.29 -154.02 -131.54
N ARG A 222 -45.16 -155.03 -131.25
CA ARG A 222 -45.56 -156.27 -132.03
C ARG A 222 -44.79 -157.64 -132.05
N ALA A 223 -45.40 -158.64 -131.37
CA ALA A 223 -45.93 -159.96 -131.84
C ALA A 223 -45.08 -161.17 -132.34
N ARG A 224 -45.15 -162.33 -131.61
CA ARG A 224 -45.77 -163.64 -132.07
C ARG A 224 -45.72 -164.79 -131.01
N SER A 225 -46.89 -165.39 -130.73
CA SER A 225 -47.18 -166.86 -130.61
C SER A 225 -46.45 -167.80 -129.61
N PRO A 226 -46.99 -169.00 -129.26
CA PRO A 226 -47.01 -169.44 -127.84
C PRO A 226 -46.50 -170.87 -127.51
N SER A 227 -46.47 -171.18 -126.19
CA SER A 227 -46.65 -172.51 -125.53
C SER A 227 -45.54 -172.93 -124.53
N ARG A 228 -45.96 -173.16 -123.26
CA ARG A 228 -45.36 -174.07 -122.24
C ARG A 228 -44.46 -173.54 -121.09
N GLU A 229 -44.43 -172.24 -120.76
CA GLU A 229 -43.71 -171.73 -119.57
C GLU A 229 -44.62 -170.88 -118.66
N ARG A 230 -45.06 -171.43 -117.51
CA ARG A 230 -45.88 -170.69 -116.51
C ARG A 230 -45.28 -170.61 -115.10
N THR A 231 -44.30 -171.44 -114.75
CA THR A 231 -43.78 -171.54 -113.36
C THR A 231 -42.59 -170.62 -113.07
N ASN A 232 -41.87 -170.14 -114.09
CA ASN A 232 -40.68 -169.29 -113.88
C ASN A 232 -41.01 -167.79 -113.70
N SER A 233 -42.20 -167.36 -114.13
CA SER A 233 -42.64 -165.96 -114.06
C SER A 233 -43.01 -165.53 -112.63
N GLU A 234 -43.61 -166.42 -111.85
CA GLU A 234 -44.06 -166.13 -110.48
C GLU A 234 -42.88 -165.92 -109.52
N LEU A 235 -41.76 -166.62 -109.74
CA LEU A 235 -40.53 -166.45 -108.95
C LEU A 235 -39.87 -165.09 -109.20
N GLN A 236 -39.80 -164.63 -110.46
CA GLN A 236 -39.31 -163.27 -110.76
C GLN A 236 -40.25 -162.20 -110.20
N ALA A 237 -41.56 -162.38 -110.28
CA ALA A 237 -42.52 -161.46 -109.68
C ALA A 237 -42.34 -161.35 -108.15
N ALA A 238 -42.07 -162.45 -107.46
CA ALA A 238 -41.78 -162.47 -106.03
C ALA A 238 -40.47 -161.72 -105.68
N LEU A 239 -39.39 -161.94 -106.45
CA LEU A 239 -38.10 -161.26 -106.24
C LEU A 239 -38.21 -159.74 -106.47
N VAL A 240 -38.91 -159.31 -107.53
CA VAL A 240 -39.17 -157.88 -107.77
C VAL A 240 -39.96 -157.28 -106.61
N LYS A 241 -40.97 -157.98 -106.09
CA LYS A 241 -41.77 -157.51 -104.94
C LYS A 241 -40.95 -157.42 -103.65
N LEU A 242 -40.01 -158.34 -103.44
CA LEU A 242 -39.12 -158.32 -102.27
C LEU A 242 -38.10 -157.18 -102.36
N SER A 243 -37.53 -156.92 -103.55
CA SER A 243 -36.67 -155.74 -103.77
C SER A 243 -37.42 -154.41 -103.59
N ALA A 244 -38.70 -154.33 -104.01
CA ALA A 244 -39.52 -153.14 -103.80
C ALA A 244 -39.80 -152.88 -102.31
N LEU A 245 -40.12 -153.92 -101.53
CA LEU A 245 -40.28 -153.81 -100.07
C LEU A 245 -38.96 -153.47 -99.35
N GLN A 246 -37.83 -153.88 -99.91
CA GLN A 246 -36.50 -153.57 -99.36
C GLN A 246 -36.11 -152.10 -99.62
N ILE A 247 -36.42 -151.57 -100.81
CA ILE A 247 -36.33 -150.13 -101.14
C ILE A 247 -37.26 -149.31 -100.24
N GLN A 248 -38.50 -149.76 -100.05
CA GLN A 248 -39.46 -149.09 -99.15
C GLN A 248 -38.99 -149.09 -97.69
N ASN A 249 -38.32 -150.16 -97.23
CA ASN A 249 -37.70 -150.21 -95.90
C ASN A 249 -36.52 -149.24 -95.76
N THR A 250 -35.71 -149.05 -96.80
CA THR A 250 -34.65 -148.02 -96.76
C THR A 250 -35.25 -146.62 -96.76
N GLU A 251 -36.29 -146.36 -97.56
CA GLU A 251 -36.93 -145.04 -97.60
C GLU A 251 -37.66 -144.69 -96.28
N LEU A 252 -38.27 -145.67 -95.60
CA LEU A 252 -38.81 -145.48 -94.26
C LEU A 252 -37.73 -145.17 -93.21
N ARG A 253 -36.55 -145.81 -93.30
CA ARG A 253 -35.41 -145.48 -92.41
C ARG A 253 -34.86 -144.08 -92.68
N ASP A 254 -34.79 -143.66 -93.95
CA ASP A 254 -34.39 -142.30 -94.32
C ASP A 254 -35.43 -141.27 -93.84
N GLN A 255 -36.72 -141.60 -93.87
CA GLN A 255 -37.78 -140.79 -93.26
C GLN A 255 -37.67 -140.72 -91.74
N GLU A 256 -37.39 -141.83 -91.04
CA GLU A 256 -37.10 -141.81 -89.60
C GLU A 256 -35.86 -140.97 -89.26
N GLN A 257 -34.80 -141.04 -90.06
CA GLN A 257 -33.62 -140.20 -89.86
C GLN A 257 -33.94 -138.72 -90.10
N ARG A 258 -34.72 -138.38 -91.14
CA ARG A 258 -35.20 -137.01 -91.36
C ARG A 258 -36.07 -136.51 -90.22
N LEU A 259 -36.96 -137.34 -89.68
CA LEU A 259 -37.77 -136.99 -88.51
C LEU A 259 -36.90 -136.75 -87.27
N LYS A 260 -35.89 -137.59 -87.00
CA LYS A 260 -34.93 -137.37 -85.90
C LYS A 260 -34.10 -136.11 -86.08
N VAL A 261 -33.73 -135.75 -87.31
CA VAL A 261 -33.07 -134.47 -87.62
C VAL A 261 -34.03 -133.30 -87.35
N LEU A 262 -35.28 -133.37 -87.83
CA LEU A 262 -36.28 -132.33 -87.59
C LEU A 262 -36.68 -132.18 -86.12
N GLU A 263 -36.77 -133.28 -85.36
CA GLU A 263 -36.98 -133.27 -83.91
C GLU A 263 -35.83 -132.58 -83.18
N LYS A 264 -34.59 -132.84 -83.62
CA LYS A 264 -33.41 -132.16 -83.09
C LYS A 264 -33.39 -130.68 -83.48
N GLU A 265 -33.61 -130.33 -84.74
CA GLU A 265 -33.69 -128.94 -85.21
C GLU A 265 -34.83 -128.17 -84.50
N TYR A 266 -35.96 -128.81 -84.24
CA TYR A 266 -37.05 -128.24 -83.46
C TYR A 266 -36.69 -128.07 -81.98
N ALA A 267 -35.96 -129.03 -81.38
CA ALA A 267 -35.46 -128.90 -80.01
C ALA A 267 -34.41 -127.79 -79.88
N ASP A 268 -33.45 -127.72 -80.82
CA ASP A 268 -32.42 -126.69 -80.90
C ASP A 268 -33.04 -125.30 -81.14
N PHE A 269 -34.04 -125.18 -82.03
CA PHE A 269 -34.81 -123.95 -82.26
C PHE A 269 -35.63 -123.55 -81.02
N LYS A 270 -36.29 -124.50 -80.37
CA LYS A 270 -37.02 -124.26 -79.11
C LYS A 270 -36.07 -123.80 -77.99
N GLN A 271 -34.89 -124.40 -77.89
CA GLN A 271 -33.86 -123.98 -76.95
C GLN A 271 -33.38 -122.56 -77.28
N SER A 272 -33.04 -122.27 -78.55
CA SER A 272 -32.62 -120.95 -79.02
C SER A 272 -33.64 -119.87 -78.68
N THR A 273 -34.91 -120.09 -79.05
CA THR A 273 -36.01 -119.15 -78.77
C THR A 273 -36.26 -118.97 -77.27
N THR A 274 -36.12 -120.01 -76.43
CA THR A 274 -36.18 -119.84 -74.97
C THR A 274 -34.99 -119.06 -74.41
N THR A 275 -33.79 -119.22 -74.96
CA THR A 275 -32.61 -118.42 -74.55
C THR A 275 -32.70 -116.97 -74.99
N GLU A 276 -33.24 -116.70 -76.19
CA GLU A 276 -33.53 -115.34 -76.66
C GLU A 276 -34.62 -114.67 -75.81
N LEU A 277 -35.68 -115.39 -75.46
CA LEU A 277 -36.73 -114.91 -74.56
C LEU A 277 -36.16 -114.59 -73.17
N ALA A 278 -35.32 -115.46 -72.60
CA ALA A 278 -34.66 -115.22 -71.33
C ALA A 278 -33.72 -114.00 -71.38
N GLY A 279 -32.95 -113.86 -72.46
CA GLY A 279 -32.10 -112.68 -72.70
C GLY A 279 -32.91 -111.39 -72.83
N ALA A 280 -34.04 -111.42 -73.54
CA ALA A 280 -34.97 -110.31 -73.63
C ALA A 280 -35.58 -109.95 -72.27
N GLN A 281 -35.97 -110.95 -71.47
CA GLN A 281 -36.52 -110.73 -70.13
C GLN A 281 -35.51 -110.07 -69.17
N VAL A 282 -34.25 -110.54 -69.19
CA VAL A 282 -33.15 -109.91 -68.42
C VAL A 282 -32.92 -108.46 -68.88
N LYS A 283 -32.99 -108.20 -70.19
CA LYS A 283 -32.86 -106.85 -70.75
C LYS A 283 -34.00 -105.93 -70.34
N ILE A 284 -35.24 -106.42 -70.30
CA ILE A 284 -36.41 -105.67 -69.79
C ILE A 284 -36.21 -105.31 -68.33
N VAL A 285 -35.87 -106.27 -67.45
CA VAL A 285 -35.65 -106.00 -66.01
C VAL A 285 -34.49 -105.02 -65.78
N THR A 286 -33.45 -105.08 -66.62
CA THR A 286 -32.33 -104.12 -66.57
C THR A 286 -32.80 -102.72 -66.95
N LEU A 287 -33.55 -102.57 -68.04
CA LEU A 287 -34.11 -101.30 -68.49
C LEU A 287 -35.16 -100.73 -67.52
N GLU A 288 -35.94 -101.58 -66.83
CA GLU A 288 -36.86 -101.15 -65.78
C GLU A 288 -36.11 -100.57 -64.58
N LYS A 289 -35.01 -101.19 -64.17
CA LYS A 289 -34.12 -100.68 -63.12
C LYS A 289 -33.45 -99.36 -63.54
N GLU A 290 -32.95 -99.27 -64.77
CA GLU A 290 -32.38 -98.02 -65.30
C GLU A 290 -33.43 -96.90 -65.35
N ASN A 291 -34.65 -97.18 -65.83
CA ASN A 291 -35.76 -96.21 -65.80
C ASN A 291 -36.14 -95.78 -64.38
N LYS A 292 -36.04 -96.68 -63.38
CA LYS A 292 -36.24 -96.32 -61.97
C LYS A 292 -35.15 -95.37 -61.48
N ASN A 293 -33.88 -95.69 -61.75
CA ASN A 293 -32.76 -94.81 -61.41
C ASN A 293 -32.88 -93.43 -62.09
N PHE A 294 -33.29 -93.36 -63.36
CA PHE A 294 -33.48 -92.07 -64.05
C PHE A 294 -34.61 -91.23 -63.46
N ARG A 295 -35.67 -91.84 -62.90
CA ARG A 295 -36.72 -91.11 -62.17
C ARG A 295 -36.20 -90.60 -60.82
N GLU A 296 -35.51 -91.45 -60.06
CA GLU A 296 -34.91 -91.05 -58.77
C GLU A 296 -33.89 -89.92 -58.94
N GLU A 297 -33.09 -89.92 -60.01
CA GLU A 297 -32.16 -88.83 -60.31
C GLU A 297 -32.88 -87.57 -60.83
N ALA A 298 -34.00 -87.70 -61.57
CA ALA A 298 -34.82 -86.56 -61.96
C ALA A 298 -35.47 -85.87 -60.76
N ASP A 299 -36.05 -86.65 -59.83
CA ASP A 299 -36.62 -86.16 -58.57
C ASP A 299 -35.55 -85.45 -57.73
N ARG A 300 -34.32 -86.00 -57.71
CA ARG A 300 -33.17 -85.41 -57.01
C ARG A 300 -32.70 -84.10 -57.64
N LEU A 301 -32.65 -84.02 -58.97
CA LEU A 301 -32.30 -82.78 -59.69
C LEU A 301 -33.36 -81.70 -59.45
N GLN A 302 -34.64 -82.07 -59.42
CA GLN A 302 -35.73 -81.15 -59.09
C GLN A 302 -35.65 -80.65 -57.63
N ALA A 303 -35.25 -81.50 -56.69
CA ALA A 303 -34.98 -81.08 -55.30
C ALA A 303 -33.79 -80.10 -55.20
N LEU A 304 -32.69 -80.36 -55.91
CA LEU A 304 -31.55 -79.45 -55.97
C LEU A 304 -31.88 -78.11 -56.65
N GLU A 305 -32.73 -78.11 -57.68
CA GLU A 305 -33.22 -76.88 -58.29
C GLU A 305 -34.10 -76.06 -57.32
N ALA A 306 -34.92 -76.73 -56.50
CA ALA A 306 -35.69 -76.07 -55.44
C ALA A 306 -34.78 -75.49 -54.33
N GLU A 307 -33.78 -76.25 -53.85
CA GLU A 307 -32.79 -75.78 -52.88
C GLU A 307 -31.98 -74.59 -53.42
N TYR A 308 -31.55 -74.65 -54.68
CA TYR A 308 -30.83 -73.55 -55.33
C TYR A 308 -31.72 -72.31 -55.50
N SER A 309 -32.98 -72.49 -55.89
CA SER A 309 -33.97 -71.41 -56.00
C SER A 309 -34.21 -70.74 -54.64
N GLN A 310 -34.39 -71.53 -53.58
CA GLN A 310 -34.55 -71.01 -52.21
C GLN A 310 -33.30 -70.25 -51.75
N SER A 311 -32.10 -70.82 -51.92
CA SER A 311 -30.85 -70.16 -51.51
C SER A 311 -30.58 -68.87 -52.31
N SER A 312 -30.92 -68.86 -53.60
CA SER A 312 -30.90 -67.66 -54.44
C SER A 312 -31.89 -66.61 -53.93
N GLN A 313 -33.10 -67.01 -53.53
CA GLN A 313 -34.10 -66.11 -52.98
C GLN A 313 -33.65 -65.53 -51.63
N GLU A 314 -33.16 -66.35 -50.70
CA GLU A 314 -32.62 -65.91 -49.41
C GLU A 314 -31.43 -64.94 -49.59
N SER A 315 -30.56 -65.17 -50.58
CA SER A 315 -29.46 -64.26 -50.92
C SER A 315 -29.95 -62.93 -51.51
N ASN A 316 -31.04 -62.95 -52.29
CA ASN A 316 -31.64 -61.72 -52.83
C ASN A 316 -32.37 -60.93 -51.75
N ASP A 317 -33.11 -61.59 -50.86
CA ASP A 317 -33.79 -60.95 -49.72
C ASP A 317 -32.76 -60.31 -48.75
N ALA A 318 -31.64 -60.99 -48.49
CA ALA A 318 -30.52 -60.44 -47.73
C ALA A 318 -29.85 -59.23 -48.41
N LEU A 319 -29.71 -59.27 -49.75
CA LEU A 319 -29.18 -58.14 -50.52
C LEU A 319 -30.11 -56.92 -50.45
N VAL A 320 -31.42 -57.13 -50.67
CA VAL A 320 -32.45 -56.08 -50.55
C VAL A 320 -32.45 -55.47 -49.16
N TRP A 321 -32.41 -56.29 -48.11
CA TRP A 321 -32.31 -55.82 -46.72
C TRP A 321 -31.04 -54.99 -46.48
N SER A 322 -29.88 -55.44 -46.98
CA SER A 322 -28.62 -54.68 -46.86
C SER A 322 -28.65 -53.33 -47.59
N GLN A 323 -29.38 -53.27 -48.71
CA GLN A 323 -29.52 -52.06 -49.52
C GLN A 323 -30.49 -51.04 -48.88
N ASP A 324 -31.55 -51.52 -48.22
CA ASP A 324 -32.45 -50.71 -47.40
C ASP A 324 -31.75 -50.13 -46.15
N GLN A 325 -30.90 -50.93 -45.49
CA GLN A 325 -30.03 -50.44 -44.40
C GLN A 325 -29.04 -49.37 -44.89
N LEU A 326 -28.41 -49.56 -46.05
CA LEU A 326 -27.53 -48.54 -46.64
C LEU A 326 -28.29 -47.26 -47.01
N SER A 327 -29.50 -47.36 -47.56
CA SER A 327 -30.35 -46.19 -47.84
C SER A 327 -30.72 -45.42 -46.56
N THR A 328 -31.02 -46.15 -45.48
CA THR A 328 -31.33 -45.58 -44.16
C THR A 328 -30.14 -44.86 -43.55
N LEU A 329 -28.94 -45.48 -43.62
CA LEU A 329 -27.70 -44.86 -43.12
C LEU A 329 -27.29 -43.65 -43.97
N GLN A 330 -27.56 -43.66 -45.28
CA GLN A 330 -27.34 -42.50 -46.14
C GLN A 330 -28.25 -41.33 -45.78
N THR A 331 -29.53 -41.57 -45.47
CA THR A 331 -30.44 -40.51 -44.99
C THR A 331 -30.02 -39.97 -43.63
N GLN A 332 -29.68 -40.84 -42.67
CA GLN A 332 -29.15 -40.38 -41.38
C GLN A 332 -27.86 -39.57 -41.52
N HIS A 333 -26.98 -39.91 -42.48
CA HIS A 333 -25.78 -39.13 -42.75
C HIS A 333 -26.09 -37.78 -43.40
N THR A 334 -27.09 -37.67 -44.30
CA THR A 334 -27.48 -36.36 -44.85
C THR A 334 -28.09 -35.48 -43.77
N ASP A 335 -29.00 -36.02 -42.95
CA ASP A 335 -29.68 -35.29 -41.88
C ASP A 335 -28.65 -34.75 -40.85
N LEU A 336 -27.71 -35.59 -40.40
CA LEU A 336 -26.63 -35.18 -39.50
C LEU A 336 -25.65 -34.18 -40.13
N SER A 337 -25.48 -34.22 -41.46
CA SER A 337 -24.65 -33.23 -42.19
C SER A 337 -25.34 -31.86 -42.21
N GLU A 338 -26.65 -31.81 -42.44
CA GLU A 338 -27.45 -30.58 -42.40
C GLU A 338 -27.53 -30.00 -40.97
N GLU A 339 -27.67 -30.85 -39.94
CA GLU A 339 -27.55 -30.44 -38.54
C GLU A 339 -26.16 -29.85 -38.22
N HIS A 340 -25.08 -30.45 -38.74
CA HIS A 340 -23.74 -29.94 -38.51
C HIS A 340 -23.47 -28.60 -39.25
N GLU A 341 -24.00 -28.43 -40.47
CA GLU A 341 -23.91 -27.15 -41.19
C GLU A 341 -24.70 -26.03 -40.50
N THR A 342 -25.91 -26.31 -40.01
CA THR A 342 -26.72 -25.34 -39.25
C THR A 342 -26.05 -24.95 -37.93
N LEU A 343 -25.55 -25.92 -37.14
CA LEU A 343 -24.77 -25.65 -35.93
C LEU A 343 -23.49 -24.84 -36.22
N ALA A 344 -22.81 -25.10 -37.33
CA ALA A 344 -21.63 -24.33 -37.72
C ALA A 344 -21.99 -22.87 -38.07
N ALA A 345 -23.13 -22.64 -38.72
CA ALA A 345 -23.64 -21.30 -39.01
C ALA A 345 -24.06 -20.55 -37.73
N GLU A 346 -24.76 -21.21 -36.80
CA GLU A 346 -25.12 -20.64 -35.50
C GLU A 346 -23.88 -20.26 -34.67
N TYR A 347 -22.87 -21.14 -34.63
CA TYR A 347 -21.62 -20.86 -33.94
C TYR A 347 -20.85 -19.68 -34.58
N ALA A 348 -20.86 -19.56 -35.91
CA ALA A 348 -20.27 -18.41 -36.60
C ALA A 348 -20.99 -17.10 -36.25
N ALA A 349 -22.33 -17.10 -36.25
CA ALA A 349 -23.14 -15.93 -35.89
C ALA A 349 -22.95 -15.53 -34.42
N LEU A 350 -22.94 -16.48 -33.49
CA LEU A 350 -22.66 -16.23 -32.06
C LEU A 350 -21.25 -15.66 -31.85
N LYS A 351 -20.25 -16.15 -32.60
CA LYS A 351 -18.88 -15.66 -32.54
C LYS A 351 -18.77 -14.22 -33.06
N GLU A 352 -19.47 -13.88 -34.14
CA GLU A 352 -19.53 -12.51 -34.66
C GLU A 352 -20.25 -11.57 -33.69
N GLN A 353 -21.38 -12.00 -33.10
CA GLN A 353 -22.10 -11.25 -32.07
C GLN A 353 -21.22 -10.99 -30.84
N ALA A 354 -20.48 -11.99 -30.36
CA ALA A 354 -19.56 -11.85 -29.24
C ALA A 354 -18.40 -10.89 -29.55
N ALA A 355 -17.88 -10.90 -30.78
CA ALA A 355 -16.85 -9.96 -31.23
C ALA A 355 -17.38 -8.51 -31.28
N ALA A 356 -18.59 -8.30 -31.81
CA ALA A 356 -19.24 -6.99 -31.84
C ALA A 356 -19.50 -6.43 -30.43
N GLN A 357 -20.00 -7.27 -29.50
CA GLN A 357 -20.18 -6.89 -28.10
C GLN A 357 -18.86 -6.56 -27.39
N ALA A 358 -17.79 -7.30 -27.70
CA ALA A 358 -16.46 -7.00 -27.16
C ALA A 358 -15.93 -5.65 -27.65
N GLU A 359 -16.11 -5.32 -28.94
CA GLU A 359 -15.71 -4.02 -29.50
C GLU A 359 -16.53 -2.85 -28.93
N GLU A 360 -17.85 -3.04 -28.73
CA GLU A 360 -18.72 -2.04 -28.09
C GLU A 360 -18.31 -1.79 -26.63
N HIS A 361 -18.07 -2.86 -25.87
CA HIS A 361 -17.60 -2.77 -24.49
C HIS A 361 -16.21 -2.12 -24.39
N GLU A 362 -15.30 -2.41 -25.33
CA GLU A 362 -13.99 -1.75 -25.37
C GLU A 362 -14.13 -0.25 -25.68
N LYS A 363 -15.00 0.15 -26.61
CA LYS A 363 -15.31 1.56 -26.89
C LYS A 363 -15.88 2.27 -25.66
N ALA A 364 -16.79 1.62 -24.94
CA ALA A 364 -17.36 2.16 -23.69
C ALA A 364 -16.32 2.33 -22.59
N LEU A 365 -15.42 1.35 -22.41
CA LEU A 365 -14.31 1.46 -21.45
C LEU A 365 -13.31 2.58 -21.83
N ARG A 366 -13.02 2.74 -23.13
CA ARG A 366 -12.14 3.83 -23.61
C ARG A 366 -12.75 5.21 -23.36
N SER A 367 -14.04 5.42 -23.64
CA SER A 367 -14.69 6.72 -23.37
C SER A 367 -14.83 7.00 -21.86
N GLN A 368 -15.06 5.96 -21.05
CA GLN A 368 -15.05 6.09 -19.59
C GLN A 368 -13.67 6.46 -19.05
N ALA A 369 -12.59 5.87 -19.60
CA ALA A 369 -11.23 6.23 -19.22
C ALA A 369 -10.90 7.69 -19.58
N GLU A 370 -11.25 8.12 -20.79
CA GLU A 370 -11.08 9.52 -21.24
C GLU A 370 -11.84 10.52 -20.36
N ALA A 371 -13.08 10.21 -19.98
CA ALA A 371 -13.86 11.04 -19.06
C ALA A 371 -13.19 11.18 -17.68
N VAL A 372 -12.66 10.08 -17.12
CA VAL A 372 -11.93 10.10 -15.84
C VAL A 372 -10.60 10.87 -15.94
N GLU A 373 -9.92 10.83 -17.08
CA GLU A 373 -8.72 11.65 -17.30
C GLU A 373 -9.04 13.15 -17.38
N ILE A 374 -10.16 13.53 -18.02
CA ILE A 374 -10.66 14.91 -18.05
C ILE A 374 -11.02 15.39 -16.64
N GLU A 375 -11.83 14.64 -15.88
CA GLU A 375 -12.19 14.99 -14.50
C GLU A 375 -10.96 15.15 -13.60
N ARG A 376 -9.96 14.27 -13.77
CA ARG A 376 -8.68 14.34 -13.05
C ARG A 376 -7.89 15.59 -13.42
N ALA A 377 -7.84 15.96 -14.70
CA ALA A 377 -7.15 17.17 -15.16
C ALA A 377 -7.83 18.44 -14.61
N GLU A 378 -9.16 18.50 -14.61
CA GLU A 378 -9.93 19.61 -14.01
C GLU A 378 -9.71 19.71 -12.50
N ALA A 379 -9.71 18.57 -11.79
CA ALA A 379 -9.45 18.52 -10.35
C ALA A 379 -8.04 19.01 -10.00
N LEU A 380 -7.03 18.65 -10.81
CA LEU A 380 -5.65 19.16 -10.66
C LEU A 380 -5.58 20.67 -10.94
N ALA A 381 -6.15 21.16 -12.05
CA ALA A 381 -6.18 22.58 -12.37
C ALA A 381 -6.98 23.44 -11.36
N LYS A 382 -7.94 22.83 -10.65
CA LYS A 382 -8.64 23.45 -9.52
C LYS A 382 -7.78 23.47 -8.26
N ALA A 383 -7.05 22.39 -7.97
CA ALA A 383 -6.11 22.33 -6.85
C ALA A 383 -4.96 23.34 -7.02
N GLU A 384 -4.38 23.46 -8.21
CA GLU A 384 -3.33 24.43 -8.53
C GLU A 384 -3.79 25.87 -8.29
N ARG A 385 -5.01 26.23 -8.73
CA ARG A 385 -5.60 27.55 -8.44
C ARG A 385 -5.73 27.83 -6.94
N VAL A 386 -6.19 26.85 -6.15
CA VAL A 386 -6.25 26.99 -4.68
C VAL A 386 -4.86 27.10 -4.05
N TYR A 387 -3.84 26.45 -4.61
CA TYR A 387 -2.46 26.59 -4.14
C TYR A 387 -1.86 27.95 -4.48
N THR A 388 -2.11 28.50 -5.67
CA THR A 388 -1.61 29.84 -6.06
C THR A 388 -2.31 30.95 -5.27
N GLU A 389 -3.62 30.87 -5.08
CA GLU A 389 -4.38 31.78 -4.20
C GLU A 389 -3.81 31.78 -2.77
N LYS A 390 -3.54 30.60 -2.20
CA LYS A 390 -2.92 30.49 -0.87
C LYS A 390 -1.49 31.03 -0.84
N ALA A 391 -0.71 30.85 -1.90
CA ALA A 391 0.65 31.37 -1.98
C ALA A 391 0.66 32.92 -2.02
N LEU A 392 -0.28 33.53 -2.76
CA LEU A 392 -0.47 34.98 -2.78
C LEU A 392 -0.92 35.50 -1.40
N ALA A 393 -1.93 34.87 -0.78
CA ALA A 393 -2.39 35.25 0.56
C ALA A 393 -1.29 35.13 1.64
N LEU A 394 -0.38 34.16 1.51
CA LEU A 394 0.80 34.04 2.38
C LEU A 394 1.83 35.16 2.13
N ALA A 395 2.03 35.57 0.88
CA ALA A 395 2.91 36.70 0.55
C ALA A 395 2.35 38.04 1.08
N ASP A 396 1.05 38.26 0.94
CA ASP A 396 0.36 39.44 1.48
C ASP A 396 0.46 39.49 3.01
N LEU A 397 0.23 38.36 3.69
CA LEU A 397 0.37 38.25 5.15
C LEU A 397 1.81 38.49 5.62
N GLN A 398 2.82 38.04 4.87
CA GLN A 398 4.23 38.33 5.14
C GLN A 398 4.55 39.82 4.97
N SER A 399 3.99 40.45 3.93
CA SER A 399 4.11 41.90 3.70
C SER A 399 3.49 42.71 4.85
N GLU A 400 2.28 42.35 5.29
CA GLU A 400 1.62 42.98 6.43
C GLU A 400 2.42 42.79 7.73
N TYR A 401 2.95 41.59 7.98
CA TYR A 401 3.80 41.29 9.12
C TYR A 401 5.05 42.16 9.15
N HIS A 402 5.75 42.32 8.02
CA HIS A 402 6.89 43.25 7.92
C HIS A 402 6.47 44.72 8.10
N GLY A 403 5.29 45.12 7.60
CA GLY A 403 4.71 46.44 7.85
C GLY A 403 4.39 46.70 9.33
N LEU A 404 3.91 45.69 10.06
CA LEU A 404 3.71 45.74 11.52
C LEU A 404 5.05 45.80 12.27
N GLN A 405 6.03 44.99 11.88
CA GLN A 405 7.37 44.98 12.47
C GLN A 405 8.07 46.34 12.32
N ASN A 406 7.98 46.98 11.14
CA ASN A 406 8.51 48.31 10.89
C ASN A 406 7.79 49.38 11.73
N ARG A 407 6.46 49.30 11.88
CA ARG A 407 5.70 50.19 12.78
C ARG A 407 6.12 50.03 14.24
N ALA A 408 6.34 48.80 14.71
CA ALA A 408 6.83 48.52 16.06
C ALA A 408 8.26 49.04 16.30
N ALA A 409 9.14 48.97 15.29
CA ALA A 409 10.47 49.57 15.37
C ALA A 409 10.40 51.10 15.45
N LEU A 410 9.56 51.75 14.64
CA LEU A 410 9.36 53.21 14.66
C LEU A 410 8.77 53.71 15.98
N THR A 411 7.78 53.01 16.57
CA THR A 411 7.25 53.38 17.89
C THR A 411 8.27 53.17 18.99
N THR A 412 9.13 52.15 18.90
CA THR A 412 10.25 51.95 19.85
C THR A 412 11.25 53.11 19.79
N ILE A 413 11.64 53.55 18.58
CA ILE A 413 12.54 54.70 18.39
C ILE A 413 11.88 55.99 18.93
N SER A 414 10.59 56.19 18.67
CA SER A 414 9.83 57.34 19.19
C SER A 414 9.79 57.35 20.73
N LEU A 415 9.55 56.19 21.36
CA LEU A 415 9.55 56.04 22.82
C LEU A 415 10.93 56.30 23.42
N GLN A 416 12.02 55.86 22.78
CA GLN A 416 13.38 56.17 23.19
C GLN A 416 13.67 57.68 23.12
N ALA A 417 13.24 58.35 22.04
CA ALA A 417 13.39 59.81 21.90
C ALA A 417 12.59 60.58 22.97
N GLN A 418 11.36 60.16 23.26
CA GLN A 418 10.56 60.73 24.36
C GLN A 418 11.22 60.50 25.73
N THR A 419 11.77 59.30 25.97
CA THR A 419 12.48 58.97 27.22
C THR A 419 13.72 59.87 27.40
N ALA A 420 14.49 60.08 26.33
CA ALA A 420 15.65 60.99 26.36
C ALA A 420 15.23 62.45 26.60
N ALA A 421 14.11 62.90 26.04
CA ALA A 421 13.56 64.24 26.29
C ALA A 421 13.11 64.42 27.76
N VAL A 422 12.46 63.40 28.35
CA VAL A 422 12.08 63.41 29.77
C VAL A 422 13.31 63.45 30.68
N LEU A 423 14.35 62.67 30.39
CA LEU A 423 15.61 62.70 31.15
C LEU A 423 16.31 64.06 31.05
N LYS A 424 16.27 64.72 29.89
CA LYS A 424 16.80 66.09 29.71
C LYS A 424 16.01 67.10 30.54
N LEU A 425 14.68 67.05 30.51
CA LEU A 425 13.82 67.91 31.33
C LEU A 425 14.02 67.68 32.83
N GLN A 426 14.26 66.44 33.26
CA GLN A 426 14.60 66.14 34.65
C GLN A 426 15.92 66.79 35.07
N ALA A 427 16.97 66.69 34.25
CA ALA A 427 18.26 67.33 34.54
C ALA A 427 18.16 68.87 34.56
N GLU A 428 17.35 69.47 33.68
CA GLU A 428 17.05 70.91 33.69
C GLU A 428 16.28 71.30 34.97
N TYR A 429 15.29 70.49 35.39
CA TYR A 429 14.55 70.68 36.64
C TYR A 429 15.46 70.60 37.88
N ASP A 430 16.31 69.57 37.97
CA ASP A 430 17.25 69.38 39.09
C ASP A 430 18.24 70.55 39.18
N THR A 431 18.70 71.04 38.02
CA THR A 431 19.55 72.25 37.92
C THR A 431 18.81 73.46 38.47
N LEU A 432 17.60 73.75 37.97
CA LEU A 432 16.77 74.88 38.41
C LEU A 432 16.40 74.79 39.90
N GLN A 433 16.17 73.58 40.42
CA GLN A 433 15.94 73.34 41.85
C GLN A 433 17.19 73.70 42.67
N SER A 434 18.39 73.31 42.21
CA SER A 434 19.64 73.69 42.86
C SER A 434 19.85 75.21 42.86
N GLU A 435 19.59 75.89 41.74
CA GLU A 435 19.66 77.35 41.62
C GLU A 435 18.68 78.04 42.56
N HIS A 436 17.43 77.55 42.65
CA HIS A 436 16.43 78.06 43.58
C HIS A 436 16.85 77.89 45.04
N THR A 437 17.45 76.77 45.43
CA THR A 437 17.99 76.61 46.80
C THR A 437 19.16 77.56 47.08
N SER A 438 20.04 77.77 46.09
CA SER A 438 21.14 78.74 46.15
C SER A 438 20.61 80.17 46.30
N LEU A 439 19.62 80.57 45.50
CA LEU A 439 18.98 81.89 45.58
C LEU A 439 18.26 82.09 46.92
N LYS A 440 17.57 81.05 47.43
CA LYS A 440 16.93 81.08 48.75
C LYS A 440 17.95 81.27 49.88
N SER A 441 19.13 80.64 49.79
CA SER A 441 20.21 80.84 50.77
C SER A 441 20.84 82.24 50.67
N LYS A 442 21.05 82.77 49.46
CA LYS A 442 21.49 84.15 49.22
C LYS A 442 20.50 85.17 49.77
N TYR A 443 19.20 84.95 49.58
CA TYR A 443 18.14 85.81 50.14
C TYR A 443 18.12 85.76 51.67
N ALA A 444 18.28 84.58 52.28
CA ALA A 444 18.39 84.45 53.74
C ALA A 444 19.63 85.18 54.29
N ALA A 445 20.78 85.07 53.63
CA ALA A 445 21.99 85.79 53.98
C ALA A 445 21.82 87.32 53.82
N LEU A 446 21.20 87.78 52.74
CA LEU A 446 20.90 89.20 52.50
C LEU A 446 19.96 89.75 53.57
N ARG A 447 18.91 89.00 53.93
CA ARG A 447 17.97 89.35 55.02
C ARG A 447 18.68 89.44 56.36
N SER A 448 19.59 88.51 56.67
CA SER A 448 20.43 88.58 57.88
C SER A 448 21.41 89.75 57.85
N GLY A 449 21.92 90.12 56.68
CA GLY A 449 22.76 91.30 56.49
C GLY A 449 21.99 92.60 56.73
N TYR A 450 20.74 92.67 56.25
CA TYR A 450 19.86 93.82 56.47
C TYR A 450 19.50 94.00 57.94
N THR A 451 19.05 92.95 58.64
CA THR A 451 18.76 93.03 60.08
C THR A 451 20.01 93.35 60.91
N GLY A 452 21.20 92.89 60.49
CA GLY A 452 22.48 93.29 61.09
C GLY A 452 22.91 94.72 60.76
N LEU A 453 22.45 95.31 59.65
CA LEU A 453 22.66 96.72 59.34
C LEU A 453 21.71 97.61 60.14
N GLU A 454 20.43 97.23 60.21
CA GLU A 454 19.38 97.84 61.03
C GLU A 454 19.78 97.87 62.53
N GLY A 455 20.24 96.74 63.07
CA GLY A 455 20.77 96.68 64.44
C GLY A 455 21.99 97.60 64.67
N ARG A 456 22.86 97.78 63.67
CA ARG A 456 23.97 98.75 63.74
C ARG A 456 23.51 100.19 63.62
N HIS A 457 22.47 100.47 62.83
CA HIS A 457 21.86 101.79 62.75
C HIS A 457 21.28 102.20 64.10
N LEU A 458 20.46 101.34 64.72
CA LEU A 458 19.90 101.56 66.05
C LEU A 458 20.99 101.74 67.12
N ALA A 459 22.09 100.98 67.05
CA ALA A 459 23.22 101.16 67.95
C ALA A 459 23.98 102.49 67.71
N LEU A 460 24.09 102.94 66.45
CA LEU A 460 24.70 104.22 66.11
C LEU A 460 23.81 105.40 66.55
N GLU A 461 22.48 105.30 66.37
CA GLU A 461 21.50 106.27 66.88
C GLU A 461 21.56 106.37 68.40
N ALA A 462 21.62 105.23 69.11
CA ALA A 462 21.80 105.19 70.55
C ALA A 462 23.14 105.81 71.00
N SER A 463 24.24 105.54 70.27
CA SER A 463 25.54 106.15 70.54
C SER A 463 25.55 107.65 70.26
N HIS A 464 24.85 108.11 69.23
CA HIS A 464 24.70 109.52 68.88
C HIS A 464 23.85 110.25 69.94
N ALA A 465 22.75 109.64 70.39
CA ALA A 465 21.95 110.15 71.51
C ALA A 465 22.77 110.20 72.81
N GLY A 466 23.64 109.23 73.07
CA GLY A 466 24.59 109.25 74.18
C GLY A 466 25.59 110.40 74.09
N CYS A 467 26.17 110.63 72.90
CA CYS A 467 27.08 111.76 72.64
C CYS A 467 26.37 113.12 72.77
N LEU A 468 25.11 113.23 72.31
CA LEU A 468 24.28 114.42 72.54
C LEU A 468 24.00 114.62 74.04
N ALA A 469 23.69 113.57 74.80
CA ALA A 469 23.54 113.68 76.25
C ALA A 469 24.85 114.14 76.92
N GLU A 470 26.01 113.62 76.50
CA GLU A 470 27.32 114.02 77.02
C GLU A 470 27.67 115.47 76.67
N THR A 471 27.46 115.92 75.43
CA THR A 471 27.67 117.33 75.05
C THR A 471 26.70 118.27 75.77
N HIS A 472 25.46 117.85 76.03
CA HIS A 472 24.53 118.59 76.89
C HIS A 472 25.01 118.65 78.35
N MET A 473 25.59 117.58 78.90
CA MET A 473 26.23 117.62 80.22
C MET A 473 27.48 118.52 80.24
N GLN A 474 28.30 118.50 79.20
CA GLN A 474 29.46 119.38 79.06
C GLN A 474 29.04 120.84 78.93
N ALA A 475 27.97 121.15 78.19
CA ALA A 475 27.37 122.47 78.10
C ALA A 475 26.80 122.93 79.46
N ALA A 476 26.10 122.05 80.19
CA ALA A 476 25.60 122.35 81.54
C ALA A 476 26.75 122.60 82.54
N ASN A 477 27.82 121.80 82.48
CA ASN A 477 29.03 122.02 83.29
C ASN A 477 29.76 123.32 82.89
N MET A 478 29.81 123.65 81.60
CA MET A 478 30.34 124.94 81.11
C MET A 478 29.56 126.12 81.67
N ILE A 479 28.23 126.07 81.64
CA ILE A 479 27.35 127.09 82.26
C ILE A 479 27.62 127.18 83.76
N LEU A 480 27.68 126.05 84.46
CA LEU A 480 27.92 126.02 85.91
C LEU A 480 29.32 126.54 86.30
N LEU A 481 30.34 126.32 85.45
CA LEU A 481 31.66 126.95 85.59
C LEU A 481 31.62 128.46 85.28
N GLN A 482 30.82 128.89 84.30
CA GLN A 482 30.59 130.31 84.01
C GLN A 482 29.91 131.04 85.17
N ASP A 483 28.91 130.42 85.80
CA ASP A 483 28.25 130.91 87.01
C ASP A 483 29.21 130.97 88.20
N GLN A 484 30.10 129.98 88.36
CA GLN A 484 31.17 130.03 89.37
C GLN A 484 32.16 131.16 89.11
N ILE A 485 32.58 131.40 87.86
CA ILE A 485 33.44 132.53 87.48
C ILE A 485 32.73 133.86 87.74
N ALA A 486 31.44 133.96 87.44
CA ALA A 486 30.64 135.15 87.73
C ALA A 486 30.57 135.41 89.25
N ALA A 487 30.27 134.38 90.05
CA ALA A 487 30.24 134.48 91.51
C ALA A 487 31.61 134.85 92.11
N LEU A 488 32.70 134.28 91.60
CA LEU A 488 34.06 134.64 92.01
C LEU A 488 34.41 136.08 91.63
N SER A 489 34.03 136.54 90.43
CA SER A 489 34.25 137.94 90.01
C SER A 489 33.46 138.93 90.86
N HIS A 490 32.26 138.55 91.32
CA HIS A 490 31.44 139.35 92.22
C HIS A 490 32.06 139.41 93.63
N SER A 491 32.55 138.27 94.14
CA SER A 491 33.32 138.20 95.40
C SER A 491 34.61 139.04 95.33
N GLU A 492 35.33 139.02 94.21
CA GLU A 492 36.54 139.83 94.00
C GLU A 492 36.21 141.34 93.93
N ALA A 493 35.09 141.72 93.30
CA ALA A 493 34.59 143.09 93.30
C ALA A 493 34.17 143.54 94.72
N GLN A 494 33.52 142.67 95.50
CA GLN A 494 33.15 142.93 96.89
C GLN A 494 34.39 143.12 97.78
N LEU A 495 35.42 142.29 97.61
CA LEU A 495 36.70 142.44 98.31
C LEU A 495 37.45 143.72 97.91
N ARG A 496 37.38 144.15 96.63
CA ARG A 496 37.90 145.46 96.20
C ARG A 496 37.15 146.62 96.84
N ALA A 497 35.83 146.54 96.98
CA ALA A 497 35.02 147.55 97.66
C ALA A 497 35.36 147.63 99.17
N GLU A 498 35.49 146.48 99.86
CA GLU A 498 35.95 146.44 101.25
C GLU A 498 37.38 146.99 101.43
N ALA A 499 38.27 146.74 100.47
CA ALA A 499 39.63 147.29 100.49
C ALA A 499 39.63 148.82 100.33
N GLN A 500 38.84 149.36 99.40
CA GLN A 500 38.68 150.81 99.25
C GLN A 500 38.05 151.46 100.49
N GLN A 501 37.08 150.80 101.13
CA GLN A 501 36.48 151.29 102.38
C GLN A 501 37.47 151.26 103.55
N ARG A 502 38.39 150.28 103.58
CA ARG A 502 39.53 150.27 104.50
C ARG A 502 40.53 151.39 104.21
N ASP A 503 40.88 151.65 102.95
CA ASP A 503 41.81 152.74 102.62
C ASP A 503 41.22 154.12 102.96
N VAL A 504 39.91 154.35 102.75
CA VAL A 504 39.23 155.58 103.18
C VAL A 504 39.28 155.75 104.70
N THR A 505 39.03 154.68 105.48
CA THR A 505 39.12 154.75 106.95
C THR A 505 40.56 154.91 107.44
N LEU A 506 41.55 154.33 106.76
CA LEU A 506 42.97 154.54 107.06
C LEU A 506 43.40 155.98 106.75
N GLN A 507 42.94 156.55 105.64
CA GLN A 507 43.20 157.95 105.28
C GLN A 507 42.62 158.92 106.32
N ASP A 508 41.37 158.71 106.75
CA ASP A 508 40.73 159.49 107.83
C ASP A 508 41.49 159.39 109.16
N THR A 509 41.98 158.19 109.55
CA THR A 509 42.84 158.07 110.74
C THR A 509 44.20 158.75 110.57
N ARG A 510 44.75 158.78 109.35
CA ARG A 510 46.03 159.43 109.02
C ARG A 510 45.91 160.95 109.09
N ASP A 511 44.82 161.52 108.60
CA ASP A 511 44.56 162.95 108.64
C ASP A 511 44.28 163.44 110.08
N LYS A 512 43.56 162.62 110.88
CA LYS A 512 43.39 162.86 112.32
C LYS A 512 44.71 162.83 113.10
N LEU A 513 45.62 161.90 112.78
CA LEU A 513 46.98 161.88 113.33
C LEU A 513 47.84 163.06 112.84
N GLY A 514 47.68 163.49 111.58
CA GLY A 514 48.37 164.64 111.00
C GLY A 514 47.93 166.00 111.55
N TYR A 515 46.76 166.08 112.18
CA TYR A 515 46.30 167.24 112.94
C TYR A 515 46.86 167.24 114.37
N ALA A 516 46.87 166.08 115.04
CA ALA A 516 47.44 165.92 116.38
C ALA A 516 48.96 166.19 116.43
N LEU A 517 49.72 165.78 115.41
CA LEU A 517 51.17 166.00 115.32
C LEU A 517 51.55 167.47 115.10
N ARG A 518 50.68 168.30 114.49
CA ARG A 518 50.93 169.75 114.34
C ARG A 518 50.69 170.54 115.62
N LEU A 519 49.84 170.05 116.53
CA LEU A 519 49.63 170.63 117.86
C LEU A 519 50.73 170.24 118.87
N ALA A 520 51.47 169.17 118.63
CA ALA A 520 52.55 168.72 119.52
C ALA A 520 53.89 169.47 119.29
N ASP A 521 54.14 169.94 118.06
CA ASP A 521 55.41 170.60 117.69
C ASP A 521 55.49 172.05 118.17
N GLU A 522 54.36 172.65 118.58
CA GLU A 522 54.28 174.04 119.06
C GLU A 522 54.47 174.17 120.59
N VAL A 523 54.56 173.04 121.33
CA VAL A 523 54.60 173.02 122.81
C VAL A 523 55.91 172.44 123.38
N VAL A 524 56.71 171.69 122.61
CA VAL A 524 57.83 170.89 123.13
C VAL A 524 59.24 171.43 122.72
N SER A 525 59.34 172.71 122.36
CA SER A 525 60.64 173.41 122.22
C SER A 525 61.11 174.14 123.49
N VAL A 526 60.43 173.95 124.64
CA VAL A 526 60.87 174.40 125.98
C VAL A 526 60.97 173.22 126.96
N SER A 527 61.86 172.26 126.69
CA SER A 527 62.69 171.57 127.71
C SER A 527 63.64 170.56 127.06
N PHE A 528 64.93 170.87 127.12
CA PHE A 528 66.01 170.09 126.50
C PHE A 528 66.63 169.06 127.47
N ALA A 529 67.34 168.09 126.89
CA ALA A 529 68.48 167.36 127.47
C ALA A 529 68.27 166.38 128.66
N ALA A 530 68.25 165.08 128.34
CA ALA A 530 69.09 164.08 129.02
C ALA A 530 69.43 162.91 128.06
N ALA A 531 70.69 162.46 128.08
CA ALA A 531 71.32 161.44 127.21
C ALA A 531 70.51 160.13 127.00
N GLY A 532 70.65 159.35 125.91
CA GLY A 532 71.67 159.27 124.85
C GLY A 532 72.01 157.78 124.58
N ARG A 533 71.35 157.09 123.64
CA ARG A 533 71.72 156.91 122.20
C ARG A 533 73.10 156.28 121.91
N ARG A 534 73.16 154.96 121.64
CA ARG A 534 73.47 154.36 120.31
C ARG A 534 73.60 152.80 120.30
N ASN A 535 73.35 152.23 119.11
CA ASN A 535 73.76 150.92 118.55
C ASN A 535 73.06 149.56 118.84
N THR A 536 72.55 148.99 117.73
CA THR A 536 72.58 147.58 117.24
C THR A 536 71.99 146.42 118.05
N LYS A 537 70.74 146.03 117.72
CA LYS A 537 70.21 144.64 117.64
C LYS A 537 68.80 144.65 116.99
N PHE A 538 68.51 143.73 116.05
CA PHE A 538 67.21 143.65 115.36
C PHE A 538 66.34 142.49 115.88
N GLN A 539 65.02 142.69 115.87
CA GLN A 539 64.00 141.83 116.51
C GLN A 539 63.51 140.70 115.57
N GLY A 540 62.85 139.63 116.05
CA GLY A 540 62.47 139.34 117.43
C GLY A 540 60.98 139.11 117.68
N ARG A 541 60.37 138.15 116.95
CA ARG A 541 59.22 137.27 117.34
C ARG A 541 57.89 137.85 117.88
N ALA A 542 56.84 137.06 117.60
CA ALA A 542 55.50 137.07 118.18
C ALA A 542 54.55 138.16 117.62
N SER A 543 53.23 137.96 117.55
CA SER A 543 52.40 137.04 118.33
C SER A 543 51.16 136.55 117.55
N ARG A 544 50.79 135.26 117.76
CA ARG A 544 49.40 134.80 118.02
C ARG A 544 48.39 134.89 116.84
N LEU A 545 47.27 134.17 116.79
CA LEU A 545 46.56 133.22 117.68
C LEU A 545 45.62 132.36 116.76
N VAL A 546 45.08 131.23 117.25
CA VAL A 546 43.71 130.71 116.90
C VAL A 546 43.51 130.15 115.46
N LYS A 547 42.91 128.96 115.20
CA LYS A 547 42.21 127.96 116.05
C LYS A 547 42.16 126.55 115.39
N LYS A 548 42.17 125.53 116.25
CA LYS A 548 41.41 124.24 116.19
C LYS A 548 41.49 123.27 114.98
N ALA A 549 41.93 122.04 115.30
CA ALA A 549 41.25 120.72 115.15
C ALA A 549 40.69 120.27 113.77
N GLY A 550 40.71 118.98 113.40
CA GLY A 550 41.09 117.74 114.10
C GLY A 550 41.55 116.66 113.11
N ALA A 551 41.94 115.44 113.53
CA ALA A 551 41.04 114.28 113.71
C ALA A 551 40.34 113.82 112.39
N ARG A 552 40.23 112.53 112.01
CA ARG A 552 40.53 111.26 112.71
C ARG A 552 40.42 110.07 111.72
N THR A 553 41.32 109.09 111.86
CA THR A 553 41.08 107.62 111.95
C THR A 553 39.96 106.88 111.16
N VAL A 554 40.39 105.75 110.54
CA VAL A 554 39.85 104.37 110.69
C VAL A 554 38.49 103.96 110.07
N GLY A 555 38.49 102.75 109.49
CA GLY A 555 37.31 101.95 109.10
C GLY A 555 37.29 101.69 107.58
N LYS A 556 37.37 100.48 107.02
CA LYS A 556 37.13 99.11 107.51
C LYS A 556 35.70 98.88 108.02
N VAL A 557 35.09 97.81 107.49
CA VAL A 557 33.76 97.21 107.75
C VAL A 557 32.74 97.53 106.64
N LYS A 558 31.90 96.62 106.12
CA LYS A 558 31.83 95.14 106.02
C LYS A 558 30.42 94.81 105.48
N ASP A 559 30.32 93.92 104.50
CA ASP A 559 29.17 93.07 104.14
C ASP A 559 27.75 93.65 103.90
N LEU A 560 26.94 92.80 103.25
CA LEU A 560 25.50 92.89 102.92
C LEU A 560 25.18 93.68 101.64
N GLY A 561 24.72 93.07 100.53
CA GLY A 561 24.54 91.65 100.21
C GLY A 561 23.26 91.37 99.40
N ARG A 562 23.23 90.23 98.69
CA ARG A 562 22.12 89.73 97.83
C ARG A 562 21.89 90.58 96.55
N SER A 563 21.41 90.02 95.42
CA SER A 563 20.93 88.66 95.11
C SER A 563 21.34 88.27 93.67
N LYS A 564 21.79 87.03 93.37
CA LYS A 564 21.03 85.87 92.80
C LYS A 564 20.38 86.15 91.42
N GLY A 565 20.37 85.23 90.43
CA GLY A 565 20.90 83.85 90.31
C GLY A 565 21.79 83.67 89.05
N ARG A 566 22.37 82.51 88.69
CA ARG A 566 21.85 81.12 88.58
C ARG A 566 20.53 81.09 87.80
N THR A 567 20.39 80.35 86.69
CA THR A 567 20.79 78.95 86.37
C THR A 567 21.43 78.81 84.96
N ASN A 568 22.01 77.69 84.49
CA ASN A 568 22.18 76.35 85.07
C ASN A 568 23.48 75.66 84.59
N LYS A 569 23.80 74.52 85.22
CA LYS A 569 24.91 73.61 84.91
C LYS A 569 24.32 72.25 84.48
N GLU A 570 25.13 71.41 83.84
CA GLU A 570 24.96 69.95 83.68
C GLU A 570 23.75 69.40 82.88
N SER A 571 24.06 68.57 81.88
CA SER A 571 23.70 67.14 81.98
C SER A 571 24.66 66.26 81.18
N ARG A 572 25.16 65.21 81.83
CA ARG A 572 25.88 64.06 81.26
C ARG A 572 25.12 62.83 81.80
N GLY A 573 24.74 61.88 80.95
CA GLY A 573 23.96 60.68 81.35
C GLY A 573 22.79 60.42 80.41
N VAL A 574 22.89 59.49 79.44
CA VAL A 574 22.63 58.04 79.57
C VAL A 574 21.14 57.70 79.72
N VAL A 575 20.59 57.03 78.70
CA VAL A 575 19.82 55.77 78.77
C VAL A 575 19.76 55.18 77.33
N ALA A 576 19.78 53.86 77.21
CA ALA A 576 19.82 53.13 75.93
C ALA A 576 18.46 52.54 75.56
N VAL A 577 18.21 52.31 74.25
CA VAL A 577 17.27 51.29 73.73
C VAL A 577 17.87 50.65 72.47
N ASN A 578 17.62 49.35 72.29
CA ASN A 578 18.04 48.53 71.15
C ASN A 578 17.23 48.81 69.86
N GLU A 579 17.85 48.56 68.70
CA GLU A 579 17.34 47.80 67.53
C GLU A 579 18.33 48.04 66.36
N LYS A 580 18.97 47.07 65.68
CA LYS A 580 18.73 45.65 65.36
C LYS A 580 17.77 45.35 64.19
N VAL A 581 18.04 45.98 63.04
CA VAL A 581 17.69 45.54 61.67
C VAL A 581 18.90 46.01 60.82
N ARG A 582 19.78 45.20 60.21
CA ARG A 582 19.75 43.94 59.44
C ARG A 582 19.14 44.04 58.04
N ASP A 583 19.97 43.67 57.05
CA ASP A 583 19.67 43.33 55.64
C ASP A 583 19.46 44.50 54.63
N GLY A 584 19.91 44.27 53.39
CA GLY A 584 19.82 45.21 52.25
C GLY A 584 21.17 45.82 51.81
N SER A 585 22.10 45.10 51.18
CA SER A 585 22.09 44.71 49.75
C SER A 585 22.14 45.87 48.75
N SER A 586 23.34 46.24 48.29
CA SER A 586 23.69 46.17 46.86
C SER A 586 25.18 46.45 46.64
N THR A 587 25.82 45.66 45.78
CA THR A 587 27.23 45.83 45.39
C THR A 587 27.38 47.00 44.42
N GLY A 588 28.45 47.77 44.58
CA GLY A 588 28.68 49.00 43.82
C GLY A 588 28.89 48.79 42.32
N SER A 589 28.47 49.79 41.56
CA SER A 589 28.93 50.03 40.20
C SER A 589 30.41 50.42 40.18
N ASN A 590 31.15 50.00 39.16
CA ASN A 590 32.34 50.71 38.71
C ASN A 590 32.37 50.66 37.16
N PRO A 591 32.76 51.74 36.45
CA PRO A 591 32.47 51.89 35.02
C PRO A 591 33.69 51.63 34.11
N ASP A 592 33.41 51.67 32.80
CA ASP A 592 34.29 51.99 31.65
C ASP A 592 35.65 51.26 31.47
N LEU A 593 35.86 50.69 30.26
CA LEU A 593 36.54 51.43 29.19
C LEU A 593 36.58 50.70 27.83
N HIS A 594 36.73 51.50 26.77
CA HIS A 594 36.74 51.15 25.35
C HIS A 594 37.84 50.17 24.89
N GLY A 595 37.69 49.59 23.69
CA GLY A 595 38.87 49.14 22.91
C GLY A 595 38.63 48.39 21.59
N ARG A 596 38.38 49.12 20.50
CA ARG A 596 38.37 48.65 19.10
C ARG A 596 39.53 47.68 18.73
N GLN A 597 39.30 46.78 17.77
CA GLN A 597 39.78 46.99 16.38
C GLN A 597 39.26 45.96 15.35
N THR A 598 39.20 46.39 14.09
CA THR A 598 38.60 45.73 12.93
C THR A 598 39.65 45.50 11.83
N SER A 599 39.64 44.36 11.14
CA SER A 599 40.31 44.15 9.83
C SER A 599 39.91 42.81 9.18
N PRO A 600 40.07 42.61 7.86
CA PRO A 600 38.90 42.26 7.05
C PRO A 600 38.90 40.87 6.40
N VAL A 601 37.71 40.49 5.93
CA VAL A 601 37.44 39.29 5.13
C VAL A 601 38.09 39.38 3.75
N ARG A 602 38.77 38.31 3.33
CA ARG A 602 39.28 38.10 1.97
C ARG A 602 38.56 36.90 1.36
N THR A 603 37.62 37.13 0.46
CA THR A 603 36.81 36.07 -0.15
C THR A 603 37.46 35.57 -1.44
N THR A 604 37.90 34.31 -1.46
CA THR A 604 38.18 33.57 -2.68
C THR A 604 37.33 32.30 -2.70
N ALA A 605 36.70 32.03 -3.83
CA ALA A 605 35.79 30.90 -3.97
C ALA A 605 36.52 29.55 -3.88
N ASN A 606 35.88 28.54 -3.27
CA ASN A 606 35.71 27.27 -3.98
C ASN A 606 34.60 26.35 -3.43
N VAL A 607 34.12 25.56 -4.37
CA VAL A 607 33.21 24.40 -4.31
C VAL A 607 33.42 23.46 -3.11
N GLY A 608 32.34 22.95 -2.49
CA GLY A 608 32.47 21.91 -1.45
C GLY A 608 31.18 21.43 -0.74
N VAL A 609 30.43 20.55 -1.39
CA VAL A 609 29.75 19.33 -0.87
C VAL A 609 28.99 19.35 0.50
N LEU A 610 27.73 18.89 0.43
CA LEU A 610 26.80 18.40 1.46
C LEU A 610 27.44 17.55 2.62
N PRO A 611 26.88 17.54 3.85
CA PRO A 611 25.60 16.85 4.09
C PRO A 611 24.60 17.51 5.07
N ALA A 612 23.32 17.21 4.83
CA ALA A 612 22.20 17.65 5.64
C ALA A 612 22.11 16.91 6.99
N ARG A 613 22.01 17.66 8.09
CA ARG A 613 21.64 17.14 9.41
C ARG A 613 20.15 17.36 9.66
N SER A 614 19.35 16.32 9.48
CA SER A 614 17.91 16.34 9.78
C SER A 614 17.67 16.62 11.28
N LYS A 615 16.93 17.68 11.59
CA LYS A 615 16.45 17.94 12.95
C LYS A 615 15.15 17.18 13.18
N ARG A 616 15.21 16.25 14.13
CA ARG A 616 14.10 15.42 14.62
C ARG A 616 12.95 16.32 15.10
N SER A 617 11.78 16.24 14.46
CA SER A 617 10.58 16.93 14.93
C SER A 617 9.99 16.19 16.14
N VAL A 618 9.50 16.96 17.12
CA VAL A 618 8.72 16.46 18.24
C VAL A 618 7.29 16.95 18.03
N LEU A 619 6.41 16.07 17.58
CA LEU A 619 4.96 16.31 17.55
C LEU A 619 4.29 15.29 18.47
N GLY A 620 3.99 15.75 19.69
CA GLY A 620 3.27 14.99 20.69
C GLY A 620 1.87 15.56 20.93
N GLY A 621 0.86 14.82 20.48
CA GLY A 621 -0.46 14.72 21.12
C GLY A 621 -1.29 15.99 21.37
N VAL A 622 -2.25 16.25 20.48
CA VAL A 622 -3.61 16.62 20.90
C VAL A 622 -4.60 15.78 20.09
N GLN A 623 -5.25 14.81 20.74
CA GLN A 623 -6.46 14.16 20.22
C GLN A 623 -7.66 14.63 21.04
N GLY A 624 -8.77 14.92 20.37
CA GLY A 624 -10.07 15.08 21.00
C GLY A 624 -10.97 16.09 20.29
N TRP A 625 -12.24 15.71 20.14
CA TRP A 625 -13.36 16.56 19.68
C TRP A 625 -13.39 16.94 18.19
N LEU A 626 -14.02 16.07 17.38
CA LEU A 626 -15.32 16.43 16.80
C LEU A 626 -16.16 15.18 16.50
N LYS A 627 -17.45 15.22 16.86
CA LYS A 627 -18.47 14.22 16.51
C LYS A 627 -19.34 14.76 15.37
N LYS A 628 -19.87 13.84 14.55
CA LYS A 628 -21.03 14.01 13.65
C LYS A 628 -20.94 15.15 12.62
N LEU A 629 -20.98 14.79 11.35
CA LEU A 629 -22.20 14.89 10.51
C LEU A 629 -21.90 14.22 9.16
N GLY A 630 -22.78 13.32 8.72
CA GLY A 630 -22.79 12.82 7.34
C GLY A 630 -24.07 13.30 6.67
N PRO A 631 -24.05 13.65 5.37
CA PRO A 631 -25.26 13.95 4.62
C PRO A 631 -25.99 12.66 4.22
N ARG A 632 -27.32 12.74 4.19
CA ARG A 632 -28.19 11.87 3.39
C ARG A 632 -28.29 12.45 1.97
N SER A 633 -28.83 11.64 1.06
CA SER A 633 -28.97 11.82 -0.40
C SER A 633 -27.65 11.87 -1.14
#